data_AF-A0A920EPB3-F1
#
_entry.id   AF-A0A920EPB3-F1
#
_cell.length_a   1.000
_cell.length_b   1.000
_cell.length_c   1.000
_cell.angle_alpha   90.00
_cell.angle_beta   90.00
_cell.angle_gamma   90.00
#
_symmetry.space_group_name_H-M   'P 1'
#
loop_
_entity.id
_entity.type
_entity.pdbx_description
1 polymer ?
#
loop_
_entity_poly.entity_id
_entity_poly.type
_entity_poly.pdbx_seq_one_letter_code
_entity_poly.pdbx_strand_id
1 'polypeptide(L)' 'MHPQSLVHAIVGFCDGGMLAHLGPPDMRHAIGYALNYPNRKTLPLEKLDFTKVVPSHLWSQIKNVFLQSVWHMT' A
#
# COMPACT_ATOMS: atom_id res chain seq x y z
N MET A 1 -6.31 -14.09 -0.81
CA MET A 1 -6.85 -13.24 0.26
C MET A 1 -5.81 -13.15 1.37
N HIS A 2 -5.05 -12.06 1.46
CA HIS A 2 -4.07 -11.85 2.53
C HIS A 2 -4.69 -10.97 3.62
N PRO A 3 -4.88 -11.48 4.86
CA PRO A 3 -5.59 -10.73 5.90
C PRO A 3 -4.85 -9.47 6.37
N GLN A 4 -3.56 -9.33 6.06
CA GLN A 4 -2.75 -8.21 6.51
C GLN A 4 -2.82 -6.96 5.61
N SER A 5 -3.23 -7.08 4.34
CA SER A 5 -3.41 -6.00 3.34
C SER A 5 -2.63 -4.70 3.62
N LEU A 6 -1.29 -4.79 3.57
CA LEU A 6 -0.38 -3.68 3.90
C LEU A 6 -0.01 -2.84 2.67
N VAL A 7 0.05 -3.47 1.50
CA VAL A 7 0.29 -2.82 0.19
C VAL A 7 -1.05 -2.52 -0.47
N HIS A 8 -1.40 -1.25 -0.60
CA HIS A 8 -2.70 -0.80 -1.14
C HIS A 8 -2.65 -0.52 -2.64
N ALA A 9 -1.50 -0.03 -3.13
CA ALA A 9 -1.28 0.28 -4.53
C ALA A 9 0.22 0.29 -4.85
N ILE A 10 0.56 0.05 -6.11
CA ILE A 10 1.93 0.20 -6.64
C ILE A 10 1.85 0.98 -7.94
N VAL A 11 2.75 1.95 -8.13
CA VAL A 11 2.96 2.66 -9.39
C VAL A 11 4.31 2.26 -9.95
N GLY A 12 4.33 1.73 -11.18
CA GLY A 12 5.54 1.43 -11.94
C GLY A 12 5.98 2.63 -12.77
N PHE A 13 7.29 2.84 -12.86
CA PHE A 13 7.92 3.92 -13.62
C PHE A 13 8.64 3.36 -14.86
N CYS A 14 8.83 4.22 -15.88
CA CYS A 14 9.44 3.82 -17.17
C CYS A 14 10.91 3.41 -17.07
N ASP A 15 11.59 3.76 -15.99
CA ASP A 15 12.95 3.37 -15.65
C ASP A 15 13.03 2.01 -14.94
N GLY A 16 11.89 1.35 -14.72
CA GLY A 16 11.78 0.09 -13.98
C GLY A 16 11.65 0.27 -12.45
N GLY A 17 11.64 1.51 -11.96
CA GLY A 17 11.38 1.82 -10.55
C GLY A 17 9.92 1.58 -10.15
N MET A 18 9.68 1.46 -8.85
CA MET A 18 8.33 1.30 -8.29
C MET A 18 8.15 2.12 -7.01
N LEU A 19 6.96 2.69 -6.84
CA LEU A 19 6.51 3.29 -5.58
C LEU A 19 5.28 2.54 -5.07
N ALA A 20 5.31 2.11 -3.81
CA ALA A 20 4.21 1.42 -3.17
C ALA A 20 3.54 2.28 -2.09
N HIS A 21 2.20 2.28 -2.06
CA HIS A 21 1.45 2.85 -0.96
C HIS A 21 1.26 1.80 0.13
N LEU A 22 1.98 2.00 1.25
CA LEU A 22 1.99 1.11 2.41
C LEU A 22 1.23 1.73 3.58
N GLY A 23 0.45 0.91 4.30
CA GLY A 23 -0.22 1.34 5.53
C GLY A 23 -1.06 0.24 6.15
N PRO A 24 -1.51 0.42 7.41
CA PRO A 24 -2.50 -0.47 8.00
C PRO A 24 -3.78 -0.50 7.13
N PRO A 25 -4.55 -1.61 7.14
CA PRO A 25 -5.80 -1.72 6.40
C PRO A 25 -6.91 -0.88 7.05
N ASP A 26 -6.81 0.44 6.96
CA ASP A 26 -7.72 1.40 7.57
C ASP A 26 -8.10 2.53 6.60
N MET A 27 -9.40 2.63 6.31
CA MET A 27 -9.96 3.60 5.37
C MET A 27 -9.78 5.05 5.80
N ARG A 28 -9.59 5.33 7.11
CA ARG A 28 -9.32 6.69 7.60
C ARG A 28 -8.07 7.26 6.96
N HIS A 29 -7.11 6.42 6.56
CA HIS A 29 -5.92 6.86 5.83
C HIS A 29 -6.28 7.42 4.45
N ALA A 30 -7.02 6.66 3.65
CA ALA A 30 -7.42 7.06 2.30
C ALA A 30 -8.35 8.28 2.31
N ILE A 31 -9.35 8.27 3.20
CA ILE A 31 -10.28 9.39 3.38
C ILE A 31 -9.53 10.65 3.84
N GLY A 32 -8.65 10.51 4.84
CA GLY A 32 -7.87 11.63 5.36
C GLY A 32 -6.92 12.21 4.32
N TYR A 33 -6.33 11.38 3.46
CA TYR A 33 -5.52 11.86 2.33
C TYR A 33 -6.37 12.65 1.33
N ALA A 34 -7.51 12.11 0.91
CA ALA A 34 -8.40 12.78 -0.05
C ALA A 34 -8.90 14.14 0.47
N LEU A 35 -9.22 14.25 1.76
CA LEU A 35 -9.75 15.49 2.35
C LEU A 35 -8.70 16.59 2.59
N ASN A 36 -7.41 16.22 2.73
CA ASN A 36 -6.38 17.17 3.13
C ASN A 36 -5.34 17.45 2.05
N TYR A 37 -5.39 16.74 0.92
CA TYR A 37 -4.48 16.95 -0.21
C TYR A 37 -4.44 18.44 -0.63
N PRO A 38 -3.24 19.02 -0.90
CA PRO A 38 -1.92 18.38 -0.97
C PRO A 38 -1.22 18.19 0.39
N ASN A 39 -1.80 18.73 1.46
CA ASN A 39 -1.23 18.66 2.80
C ASN A 39 -1.51 17.30 3.47
N ARG A 40 -0.72 16.96 4.49
CA ARG A 40 -0.96 15.78 5.33
C ARG A 40 -1.30 16.22 6.74
N LYS A 41 -2.45 15.77 7.24
CA LYS A 41 -2.82 15.94 8.65
C LYS A 41 -2.56 14.65 9.43
N THR A 42 -2.25 14.81 10.71
CA THR A 42 -2.17 13.69 11.64
C THR A 42 -3.55 13.04 11.78
N LEU A 43 -3.58 11.72 11.67
CA LEU A 43 -4.78 10.91 11.85
C LEU A 43 -4.58 9.99 13.06
N PRO A 44 -5.63 9.66 13.82
CA PRO A 44 -5.56 8.72 14.95
C PRO A 44 -5.50 7.26 14.42
N LEU A 45 -4.40 6.95 13.74
CA LEU A 45 -4.10 5.67 13.12
C LEU A 45 -2.85 5.07 13.75
N GLU A 46 -2.83 3.75 13.90
CA GLU A 46 -1.60 3.06 14.26
C GLU A 46 -0.58 3.22 13.12
N LYS A 47 0.65 3.60 13.46
CA LYS A 47 1.71 3.70 12.47
C LYS A 47 2.12 2.29 12.05
N LEU A 48 2.39 2.12 10.75
CA LEU A 48 2.97 0.89 10.25
C LEU A 48 4.34 0.67 10.92
N ASP A 49 4.46 -0.46 11.62
CA ASP A 49 5.68 -0.87 12.30
C ASP A 49 6.32 -2.04 11.55
N PHE A 50 7.38 -1.74 10.80
CA PHE A 50 8.09 -2.75 10.01
C PHE A 50 8.79 -3.82 10.85
N THR A 51 9.05 -3.58 12.14
CA THR A 51 9.66 -4.59 13.02
C THR A 51 8.70 -5.75 13.31
N LYS A 52 7.40 -5.50 13.21
CA LYS A 52 6.33 -6.50 13.39
C LYS A 52 5.93 -7.18 12.08
N VAL A 53 6.46 -6.73 10.94
CA VAL A 53 6.14 -7.29 9.62
C VAL A 53 7.14 -8.42 9.33
N VAL A 54 6.62 -9.64 9.18
CA VAL A 54 7.42 -10.79 8.73
C VAL A 54 7.76 -10.60 7.24
N PRO A 55 9.04 -10.59 6.83
CA PRO A 55 9.45 -10.28 5.45
C PRO A 55 8.78 -11.14 4.36
N SER A 56 8.52 -12.42 4.65
CA SER A 56 7.84 -13.33 3.73
C SER A 56 6.42 -12.90 3.37
N HIS A 57 5.72 -12.22 4.29
CA HIS A 57 4.35 -11.75 4.06
C HIS A 57 4.32 -10.53 3.15
N LEU A 58 5.29 -9.64 3.29
CA LEU A 58 5.43 -8.46 2.42
C LEU A 58 5.70 -8.88 0.97
N TRP A 59 6.62 -9.83 0.77
CA TRP A 59 6.93 -10.36 -0.56
C TRP A 59 5.71 -11.02 -1.23
N SER A 60 4.92 -11.78 -0.46
CA SER A 60 3.68 -12.38 -0.96
C SER A 60 2.66 -11.32 -1.38
N GLN A 61 2.55 -10.20 -0.64
CA GLN A 61 1.63 -9.12 -1.00
C GLN A 61 2.05 -8.36 -2.25
N ILE A 62 3.33 -8.06 -2.41
CA ILE A 62 3.87 -7.38 -3.60
C ILE A 62 3.54 -8.20 -4.86
N LYS A 63 3.75 -9.52 -4.82
CA LYS A 63 3.39 -10.41 -5.95
C LYS A 63 1.91 -10.33 -6.29
N ASN A 64 1.03 -10.31 -5.28
CA ASN A 64 -0.42 -10.28 -5.51
C ASN A 64 -0.91 -8.94 -6.09
N VAL A 65 -0.38 -7.80 -5.63
CA VAL A 65 -0.74 -6.49 -6.19
C VAL A 65 -0.25 -6.35 -7.64
N PHE A 66 0.94 -6.87 -7.95
CA PHE A 66 1.44 -6.94 -9.32
C PHE A 66 0.56 -7.82 -10.20
N LEU A 67 0.19 -9.01 -9.72
CA LEU A 67 -0.72 -9.93 -10.41
C LEU A 67 -2.16 -9.41 -10.52
N GLN A 68 -2.62 -8.43 -9.75
CA GLN A 68 -3.94 -7.84 -9.98
C GLN A 68 -3.91 -6.68 -10.98
N SER A 69 -2.75 -6.03 -11.12
CA SER A 69 -2.57 -4.86 -12.01
C SER A 69 -2.27 -5.27 -13.45
N VAL A 70 -1.60 -6.42 -13.66
CA VAL A 70 -1.19 -6.90 -15.00
C VAL A 70 -2.35 -7.60 -15.75
N TRP A 71 -3.36 -8.12 -15.06
CA TRP A 71 -4.46 -8.87 -15.70
C TRP A 71 -5.58 -7.99 -16.30
N HIS A 72 -5.51 -6.67 -16.14
CA HIS A 72 -6.49 -5.74 -16.72
C HIS A 72 -5.90 -4.85 -17.83
N MET A 73 -4.71 -5.18 -18.34
CA MET A 73 -4.01 -4.42 -19.41
C MET A 73 -3.74 -5.23 -20.69
N THR A 74 -4.39 -6.40 -20.86
CA THR A 74 -4.44 -7.14 -22.13
C THR A 74 -5.76 -6.95 -22.84
#